data_AF-A0A6J0MGZ2-F1
#
_entry.id   AF-A0A6J0MGZ2-F1
#
_cell.length_a   1.000
_cell.length_b   1.000
_cell.length_c   1.000
_cell.angle_alpha   90.00
_cell.angle_beta   90.00
_cell.angle_gamma   90.00
#
_symmetry.space_group_name_H-M   'P 1'
#
loop_
_entity.id
_entity.type
_entity.pdbx_description
1 polymer ?
#
loop_
_entity_poly.entity_id
_entity_poly.type
_entity_poly.pdbx_seq_one_letter_code
_entity_poly.pdbx_strand_id
1 'polypeptide(L)'
;MARVVESDTVPGGSDVQQLSLDSIRESLIRQEDTIVFSLIERAKFPLNSPAFEDSSSLTEFFVREIETIQAKVGRYENPEENPFFLDTIPHSVFPTHKYPQALSRRIHYGKFVAEIKFRDSPHDYEPAIRSKDTEALMKLLTFEKVEEMVKKRVEKKAETFGQEVKCVSGGDESEKKKYKVDPYLVSRIYGEWLIPLTKDVEVEYLLRRLD
;
A
#
# COMPACT_ATOMS: atom_id res chain seq x y z
N MET A 1 -0.60 17.20 60.37
CA MET A 1 0.65 16.99 59.63
C MET A 1 0.78 15.50 59.33
N ALA A 2 0.19 15.06 58.22
CA ALA A 2 0.33 13.68 57.72
C ALA A 2 1.09 13.75 56.40
N ARG A 3 2.18 12.99 56.32
CA ARG A 3 3.21 13.01 55.27
C ARG A 3 2.64 12.31 54.03
N VAL A 4 2.57 13.04 52.92
CA VAL A 4 2.29 12.50 51.58
C VAL A 4 3.45 11.61 51.19
N VAL A 5 3.17 10.35 50.84
CA VAL A 5 4.11 9.45 50.18
C VAL A 5 3.81 9.56 48.70
N GLU A 6 4.62 10.33 47.98
CA GLU A 6 4.68 10.31 46.52
C GLU A 6 5.33 9.00 46.10
N SER A 7 4.58 8.18 45.35
CA SER A 7 5.12 7.03 44.64
C SER A 7 5.43 7.48 43.21
N ASP A 8 6.71 7.75 42.96
CA ASP A 8 7.26 7.95 41.63
C ASP A 8 7.14 6.66 40.80
N THR A 9 6.12 6.59 39.93
CA THR A 9 6.13 5.67 38.79
C THR A 9 6.99 6.25 37.68
N VAL A 10 8.20 5.71 37.58
CA VAL A 10 9.15 5.89 36.46
C VAL A 10 8.46 5.55 35.12
N PRO A 11 8.51 6.42 34.09
CA PRO A 11 8.04 6.08 32.76
C PRO A 11 9.19 5.42 32.00
N GLY A 12 9.24 4.09 32.04
CA GLY A 12 10.25 3.32 31.31
C GLY A 12 9.74 1.91 31.06
N GLY A 13 9.00 1.72 29.97
CA GLY A 13 8.49 0.41 29.58
C GLY A 13 7.60 0.45 28.34
N SER A 14 8.20 0.12 27.20
CA SER A 14 7.57 -0.26 25.92
C SER A 14 6.59 0.73 25.26
N ASP A 15 7.10 1.48 24.27
CA ASP A 15 6.32 2.03 23.14
C ASP A 15 5.78 0.91 22.22
N VAL A 16 5.10 -0.07 22.83
CA VAL A 16 4.18 -0.99 22.15
C VAL A 16 2.80 -0.66 22.70
N GLN A 17 2.42 0.62 22.65
CA GLN A 17 1.09 1.07 22.98
C GLN A 17 0.10 0.46 21.97
N GLN A 18 -0.60 -0.58 22.42
CA GLN A 18 -1.96 -0.96 22.02
C GLN A 18 -2.32 -0.67 20.56
N LEU A 19 -1.94 -1.56 19.64
CA LEU A 19 -2.61 -1.67 18.35
C LEU A 19 -4.02 -2.23 18.58
N SER A 20 -4.97 -1.38 18.95
CA SER A 20 -6.39 -1.74 19.01
C SER A 20 -6.89 -2.16 17.63
N LEU A 21 -7.84 -3.10 17.57
CA LEU A 21 -8.52 -3.54 16.34
C LEU A 21 -9.02 -2.34 15.53
N ASP A 22 -9.55 -1.34 16.23
CA ASP A 22 -10.07 -0.11 15.63
C ASP A 22 -8.95 0.72 14.98
N SER A 23 -7.78 0.81 15.63
CA SER A 23 -6.62 1.53 15.09
C SER A 23 -6.10 0.89 13.80
N ILE A 24 -6.07 -0.45 13.77
CA ILE A 24 -5.67 -1.19 12.57
C ILE A 24 -6.70 -1.02 11.45
N ARG A 25 -7.99 -1.09 11.77
CA ARG A 25 -9.06 -0.85 10.79
C ARG A 25 -8.97 0.54 10.17
N GLU A 26 -8.84 1.58 10.99
CA GLU A 26 -8.70 2.97 10.52
C GLU A 26 -7.42 3.17 9.69
N SER A 27 -6.32 2.55 10.12
CA SER A 27 -5.05 2.59 9.36
C SER A 27 -5.19 1.93 7.98
N LEU A 28 -5.90 0.80 7.89
CA LEU A 28 -6.16 0.13 6.61
C LEU A 28 -7.06 0.98 5.70
N ILE A 29 -8.09 1.63 6.24
CA ILE A 29 -8.98 2.53 5.49
C ILE A 29 -8.17 3.72 4.93
N ARG A 30 -7.28 4.31 5.72
CA ARG A 30 -6.42 5.42 5.27
C ARG A 30 -5.41 4.99 4.20
N GLN A 31 -4.86 3.78 4.33
CA GLN A 31 -3.97 3.21 3.31
C GLN A 31 -4.71 2.96 1.99
N GLU A 32 -5.99 2.55 2.05
CA GLU A 32 -6.83 2.46 0.85
C GLU A 32 -6.98 3.80 0.15
N ASP A 33 -7.28 4.86 0.89
CA ASP A 33 -7.45 6.20 0.31
C ASP A 33 -6.17 6.67 -0.38
N THR A 34 -5.03 6.43 0.26
CA THR A 34 -3.71 6.78 -0.27
C THR A 34 -3.43 6.07 -1.59
N ILE A 35 -3.69 4.76 -1.66
CA ILE A 35 -3.45 3.97 -2.88
C ILE A 35 -4.40 4.40 -3.99
N VAL A 36 -5.69 4.58 -3.70
CA VAL A 36 -6.66 5.03 -4.70
C VAL A 36 -6.23 6.39 -5.27
N PHE A 37 -5.81 7.32 -4.41
CA PHE A 37 -5.31 8.62 -4.85
C PHE A 37 -4.06 8.50 -5.72
N SER A 38 -3.07 7.69 -5.31
CA SER A 38 -1.87 7.42 -6.10
C SER A 38 -2.18 6.85 -7.49
N LEU A 39 -3.12 5.89 -7.57
CA LEU A 39 -3.54 5.32 -8.85
C LEU A 39 -4.22 6.35 -9.75
N ILE A 40 -5.04 7.23 -9.20
CA ILE A 40 -5.69 8.32 -9.93
C ILE A 40 -4.66 9.33 -10.46
N GLU A 41 -3.68 9.71 -9.63
CA GLU A 41 -2.63 10.63 -10.04
C GLU A 41 -1.74 10.02 -11.13
N ARG A 42 -1.36 8.73 -11.02
CA ARG A 42 -0.55 8.04 -12.01
C ARG A 42 -1.24 7.93 -13.37
N ALA A 43 -2.56 7.70 -13.38
CA ALA A 43 -3.34 7.56 -14.61
C ALA A 43 -3.44 8.86 -15.44
N LYS A 44 -3.05 10.01 -14.87
CA LYS A 44 -2.95 11.28 -15.62
C LYS A 44 -1.82 11.28 -16.66
N PHE A 45 -0.84 10.39 -16.52
CA PHE A 45 0.32 10.32 -17.40
C PHE A 45 0.20 9.13 -18.35
N PRO A 46 0.40 9.31 -19.67
CA PRO A 46 0.36 8.23 -20.64
C PRO A 46 1.46 7.19 -20.37
N LEU A 47 1.33 6.01 -20.99
CA LEU A 47 2.41 5.03 -21.04
C LEU A 47 3.57 5.64 -21.84
N ASN A 48 4.72 5.84 -21.18
CA ASN A 48 5.91 6.40 -21.79
C ASN A 48 6.61 5.35 -22.70
N SER A 49 5.98 5.00 -23.82
CA SER A 49 6.51 4.04 -24.81
C SER A 49 7.75 4.53 -25.58
N PRO A 50 7.92 5.82 -25.94
CA PRO A 50 9.09 6.29 -26.70
C PRO A 50 10.42 6.27 -25.92
N ALA A 51 10.39 5.85 -24.65
CA ALA A 51 11.57 5.72 -23.81
C ALA A 51 12.56 4.63 -24.26
N PHE A 52 12.20 3.80 -25.24
CA PHE A 52 12.88 2.53 -25.52
C PHE A 52 13.36 2.36 -26.98
N GLU A 53 13.27 3.37 -27.85
CA GLU A 53 13.44 3.13 -29.30
C GLU A 53 14.62 3.78 -30.03
N ASP A 54 15.36 4.78 -29.52
CA ASP A 54 16.61 5.17 -30.20
C ASP A 54 17.55 6.07 -29.37
N SER A 55 18.79 5.62 -29.16
CA SER A 55 19.86 6.33 -28.46
C SER A 55 20.68 7.20 -29.42
N SER A 56 20.36 8.49 -29.46
CA SER A 56 21.21 9.53 -30.08
C SER A 56 22.30 9.98 -29.10
N SER A 57 23.58 10.02 -29.54
CA SER A 57 24.75 10.10 -28.64
C SER A 57 24.86 11.35 -27.74
N LEU A 58 24.32 12.49 -28.19
CA LEU A 58 24.30 13.72 -27.38
C LEU A 58 23.14 13.70 -26.37
N THR A 59 21.96 13.22 -26.79
CA THR A 59 20.80 13.05 -25.91
C THR A 59 21.11 12.01 -24.84
N GLU A 60 21.78 10.92 -25.21
CA GLU A 60 22.24 9.89 -24.29
C GLU A 60 23.16 10.47 -23.21
N PHE A 61 24.14 11.30 -23.59
CA PHE A 61 25.02 11.97 -22.63
C PHE A 61 24.22 12.86 -21.66
N PHE A 62 23.33 13.71 -22.18
CA PHE A 62 22.53 14.59 -21.33
C PHE A 62 21.59 13.83 -20.40
N VAL A 63 20.94 12.78 -20.89
CA VAL A 63 20.05 11.96 -20.08
C VAL A 63 20.86 11.27 -18.99
N ARG A 64 21.99 10.61 -19.31
CA ARG A 64 22.85 9.95 -18.31
C ARG A 64 23.31 10.87 -17.17
N GLU A 65 23.75 12.09 -17.50
CA GLU A 65 24.18 13.05 -16.48
C GLU A 65 23.01 13.49 -15.58
N ILE A 66 21.84 13.74 -16.17
CA ILE A 66 20.64 14.11 -15.44
C ILE A 66 20.18 12.97 -14.54
N GLU A 67 20.16 11.73 -15.04
CA GLU A 67 19.81 10.55 -14.26
C GLU A 67 20.77 10.34 -13.09
N THR A 68 22.07 10.53 -13.31
CA THR A 68 23.07 10.42 -12.25
C THR A 68 22.78 11.39 -11.10
N ILE A 69 22.40 12.63 -11.43
CA ILE A 69 22.01 13.63 -10.43
C ILE A 69 20.71 13.23 -9.72
N GLN A 70 19.71 12.77 -10.49
CA GLN A 70 18.41 12.34 -9.96
C GLN A 70 18.51 11.10 -9.06
N ALA A 71 19.42 10.19 -9.37
CA ALA A 71 19.75 9.03 -8.55
C ALA A 71 20.35 9.43 -7.21
N LYS A 72 21.30 10.38 -7.22
CA LYS A 72 21.93 10.89 -5.99
C LYS A 72 20.94 11.53 -5.03
N VAL A 73 19.85 12.11 -5.53
CA VAL A 73 18.75 12.66 -4.72
C VAL A 73 17.65 11.64 -4.39
N GLY A 74 17.84 10.36 -4.74
CA GLY A 74 16.96 9.26 -4.36
C GLY A 74 15.73 9.06 -5.25
N ARG A 75 15.68 9.66 -6.45
CA ARG A 75 14.52 9.56 -7.35
C ARG A 75 14.22 8.11 -7.77
N TYR A 76 15.25 7.37 -8.19
CA TYR A 76 15.12 5.98 -8.66
C TYR A 76 15.06 4.95 -7.53
N GLU A 77 15.03 5.40 -6.26
CA GLU A 77 14.59 4.51 -5.17
C GLU A 77 13.07 4.32 -5.15
N ASN A 78 12.33 5.16 -5.86
CA ASN A 78 10.94 4.92 -6.19
C ASN A 78 10.85 3.89 -7.34
N PRO A 79 10.26 2.70 -7.16
CA PRO A 79 10.12 1.70 -8.22
C PRO A 79 9.07 2.08 -9.27
N GLU A 80 8.36 3.19 -9.10
CA GLU A 80 7.57 3.79 -10.19
C GLU A 80 8.44 4.67 -11.13
N GLU A 81 9.60 5.13 -10.66
CA GLU A 81 10.55 5.92 -11.44
C GLU A 81 11.61 4.98 -12.00
N ASN A 82 11.50 4.64 -13.29
CA ASN A 82 12.47 3.79 -13.95
C ASN A 82 13.54 4.64 -14.64
N PRO A 83 14.84 4.42 -14.34
CA PRO A 83 15.93 5.05 -15.07
C PRO A 83 16.02 4.51 -16.51
N PHE A 84 16.41 5.37 -17.44
CA PHE A 84 16.67 5.02 -18.82
C PHE A 84 17.98 4.22 -18.96
N PHE A 85 19.00 4.48 -18.12
CA PHE A 85 20.31 3.81 -18.16
C PHE A 85 20.65 3.11 -16.84
N LEU A 86 20.41 1.80 -16.77
CA LEU A 86 20.61 0.98 -15.56
C LEU A 86 22.09 0.78 -15.19
N ASP A 87 23.00 0.82 -16.17
CA ASP A 87 24.39 0.42 -15.98
C ASP A 87 25.24 1.42 -15.17
N THR A 88 24.72 2.63 -14.91
CA THR A 88 25.50 3.77 -14.37
C THR A 88 24.87 4.48 -13.16
N ILE A 89 23.92 3.85 -12.46
CA ILE A 89 23.13 4.55 -11.44
C ILE A 89 23.84 4.54 -10.08
N PRO A 90 24.25 5.71 -9.56
CA PRO A 90 24.86 5.78 -8.24
C PRO A 90 23.83 5.58 -7.13
N HIS A 91 24.29 5.09 -5.97
CA HIS A 91 23.48 5.05 -4.75
C HIS A 91 23.10 6.46 -4.29
N SER A 92 21.90 6.61 -3.71
CA SER A 92 21.43 7.89 -3.19
C SER A 92 22.37 8.42 -2.09
N VAL A 93 22.73 9.70 -2.18
CA VAL A 93 23.57 10.40 -1.21
C VAL A 93 22.70 11.05 -0.13
N PHE A 94 21.42 11.26 -0.42
CA PHE A 94 20.45 11.81 0.53
C PHE A 94 19.62 10.69 1.17
N PRO A 95 19.22 10.84 2.45
CA PRO A 95 18.30 9.92 3.09
C PRO A 95 16.98 9.88 2.32
N THR A 96 16.60 8.69 1.89
CA THR A 96 15.54 8.53 0.90
C THR A 96 14.17 8.38 1.53
N HIS A 97 13.20 9.03 0.89
CA HIS A 97 11.80 8.78 1.16
C HIS A 97 11.40 7.58 0.30
N LYS A 98 11.16 6.43 0.93
CA LYS A 98 10.74 5.24 0.16
C LYS A 98 9.39 5.55 -0.51
N TYR A 99 9.30 5.42 -1.82
CA TYR A 99 8.06 5.33 -2.59
C TYR A 99 8.05 3.93 -3.23
N PRO A 100 6.92 3.24 -3.49
CA PRO A 100 5.52 3.45 -3.20
C PRO A 100 5.27 2.65 -1.92
N GLN A 101 5.65 3.25 -0.78
CA GLN A 101 5.37 2.64 0.51
C GLN A 101 3.89 2.29 0.62
N ALA A 102 2.96 2.97 -0.05
CA ALA A 102 1.54 2.70 0.12
C ALA A 102 1.15 1.24 -0.19
N LEU A 103 1.52 0.72 -1.37
CA LEU A 103 1.23 -0.68 -1.75
C LEU A 103 2.02 -1.66 -0.88
N SER A 104 3.34 -1.47 -0.77
CA SER A 104 4.21 -2.35 0.02
C SER A 104 3.81 -2.36 1.49
N ARG A 105 3.55 -1.19 2.09
CA ARG A 105 3.04 -1.04 3.46
C ARG A 105 1.69 -1.71 3.62
N ARG A 106 0.78 -1.58 2.66
CA ARG A 106 -0.56 -2.20 2.72
C ARG A 106 -0.51 -3.71 2.66
N ILE A 107 0.37 -4.26 1.81
CA ILE A 107 0.65 -5.69 1.71
C ILE A 107 1.29 -6.19 3.01
N HIS A 108 2.35 -5.53 3.47
CA HIS A 108 3.06 -5.92 4.70
C HIS A 108 2.25 -5.67 5.98
N TYR A 109 1.24 -4.81 5.93
CA TYR A 109 0.29 -4.64 7.03
C TYR A 109 -0.48 -5.93 7.32
N GLY A 110 -0.50 -6.88 6.38
CA GLY A 110 -0.99 -8.25 6.56
C GLY A 110 -0.40 -8.92 7.81
N LYS A 111 0.85 -8.62 8.20
CA LYS A 111 1.45 -9.16 9.45
C LYS A 111 0.64 -8.82 10.69
N PHE A 112 0.16 -7.58 10.80
CA PHE A 112 -0.66 -7.14 11.93
C PHE A 112 -2.09 -7.71 11.86
N VAL A 113 -2.63 -7.85 10.65
CA VAL A 113 -3.94 -8.47 10.42
C VAL A 113 -3.91 -9.94 10.81
N ALA A 114 -2.85 -10.66 10.43
CA ALA A 114 -2.64 -12.06 10.79
C ALA A 114 -2.52 -12.24 12.31
N GLU A 115 -1.75 -11.39 13.00
CA GLU A 115 -1.63 -11.48 14.47
C GLU A 115 -2.97 -11.25 15.18
N ILE A 116 -3.80 -10.32 14.70
CA ILE A 116 -5.16 -10.13 15.22
C ILE A 116 -6.00 -11.39 15.03
N LYS A 117 -6.04 -11.91 13.78
CA LYS A 117 -6.85 -13.09 13.46
C LYS A 117 -6.43 -14.30 14.30
N PHE A 118 -5.13 -14.46 14.50
CA PHE A 118 -4.57 -15.50 15.36
C PHE A 118 -4.97 -15.31 16.82
N ARG A 119 -4.92 -14.07 17.35
CA ARG A 119 -5.32 -13.77 18.72
C ARG A 119 -6.82 -14.00 18.96
N ASP A 120 -7.66 -13.71 17.97
CA ASP A 120 -9.11 -13.89 18.07
C ASP A 120 -9.51 -15.38 18.06
N SER A 121 -8.80 -16.23 17.32
CA SER A 121 -9.16 -17.66 17.18
C SER A 121 -7.93 -18.56 16.99
N PRO A 122 -7.07 -18.72 18.03
CA PRO A 122 -5.79 -19.42 17.88
C PRO A 122 -5.94 -20.90 17.51
N HIS A 123 -6.96 -21.56 18.08
CA HIS A 123 -7.19 -23.00 17.89
C HIS A 123 -7.48 -23.40 16.44
N ASP A 124 -8.03 -22.50 15.62
CA ASP A 124 -8.34 -22.79 14.22
C ASP A 124 -7.08 -22.78 13.35
N TYR A 125 -6.09 -21.94 13.68
CA TYR A 125 -4.85 -21.79 12.91
C TYR A 125 -3.73 -22.71 13.38
N GLU A 126 -3.65 -23.02 14.68
CA GLU A 126 -2.64 -23.91 15.27
C GLU A 126 -2.40 -25.24 14.50
N PRO A 127 -3.44 -26.03 14.14
CA PRO A 127 -3.21 -27.30 13.44
C PRO A 127 -2.59 -27.07 12.05
N ALA A 128 -3.05 -26.06 11.31
CA ALA A 128 -2.55 -25.74 9.98
C ALA A 128 -1.12 -25.16 10.00
N ILE A 129 -0.78 -24.38 11.04
CA ILE A 129 0.59 -23.87 11.24
C ILE A 129 1.55 -25.03 11.54
N ARG A 130 1.18 -25.95 12.43
CA ARG A 130 2.03 -27.10 12.79
C ARG A 130 2.26 -28.06 11.63
N SER A 131 1.25 -28.27 10.78
CA SER A 131 1.39 -29.07 9.56
C SER A 131 2.05 -28.33 8.40
N LYS A 132 2.35 -27.03 8.55
CA LYS A 132 2.85 -26.13 7.49
C LYS A 132 1.97 -26.15 6.23
N ASP A 133 0.66 -26.28 6.42
CA ASP A 133 -0.31 -26.34 5.34
C ASP A 133 -0.73 -24.93 4.90
N THR A 134 -0.07 -24.45 3.83
CA THR A 134 -0.34 -23.13 3.23
C THR A 134 -1.73 -23.04 2.62
N GLU A 135 -2.27 -24.13 2.10
CA GLU A 135 -3.57 -24.13 1.42
C GLU A 135 -4.71 -24.05 2.43
N ALA A 136 -4.60 -24.80 3.53
CA ALA A 136 -5.55 -24.71 4.63
C ALA A 136 -5.56 -23.29 5.23
N LEU A 137 -4.39 -22.68 5.45
CA LEU A 137 -4.29 -21.30 5.93
C LEU A 137 -4.91 -20.30 4.95
N MET A 138 -4.62 -20.41 3.65
CA MET A 138 -5.19 -19.54 2.63
C MET A 138 -6.73 -19.64 2.60
N LYS A 139 -7.28 -20.84 2.76
CA LYS A 139 -8.73 -21.06 2.82
C LYS A 139 -9.35 -20.43 4.07
N LEU A 140 -8.72 -20.59 5.24
CA LEU A 140 -9.19 -20.00 6.51
C LEU A 140 -9.15 -18.47 6.49
N LEU A 141 -8.14 -17.88 5.82
CA LEU A 141 -7.98 -16.43 5.71
C LEU A 141 -8.88 -15.78 4.67
N THR A 142 -9.50 -16.57 3.78
CA THR A 142 -10.35 -16.06 2.71
C THR A 142 -11.77 -15.79 3.23
N PHE A 143 -12.12 -14.52 3.31
CA PHE A 143 -13.46 -14.06 3.68
C PHE A 143 -14.11 -13.33 2.50
N GLU A 144 -14.80 -14.07 1.63
CA GLU A 144 -15.39 -13.54 0.39
C GLU A 144 -16.25 -12.28 0.61
N LYS A 145 -17.08 -12.28 1.66
CA LYS A 145 -17.94 -11.12 1.99
C LYS A 145 -17.11 -9.86 2.27
N VAL A 146 -15.97 -9.99 2.95
CA VAL A 146 -15.10 -8.86 3.28
C VAL A 146 -14.37 -8.38 2.04
N GLU A 147 -13.88 -9.29 1.20
CA GLU A 147 -13.22 -8.94 -0.07
C GLU A 147 -14.17 -8.16 -1.00
N GLU A 148 -15.41 -8.64 -1.14
CA GLU A 148 -16.43 -7.94 -1.94
C GLU A 148 -16.81 -6.57 -1.36
N MET A 149 -16.86 -6.44 -0.03
CA MET A 149 -17.05 -5.14 0.62
C MET A 149 -15.88 -4.18 0.38
N VAL A 150 -14.63 -4.68 0.40
CA VAL A 150 -13.44 -3.87 0.10
C VAL A 150 -13.46 -3.41 -1.36
N LYS A 151 -13.74 -4.30 -2.32
CA LYS A 151 -13.87 -3.96 -3.75
C LYS A 151 -14.90 -2.86 -3.97
N LYS A 152 -16.13 -3.03 -3.46
CA LYS A 152 -17.20 -2.02 -3.56
C LYS A 152 -16.84 -0.70 -2.89
N ARG A 153 -16.12 -0.74 -1.77
CA ARG A 153 -15.67 0.47 -1.06
C ARG A 153 -14.61 1.22 -1.88
N VAL A 154 -13.63 0.51 -2.41
CA VAL A 154 -12.56 1.07 -3.25
C VAL A 154 -13.14 1.70 -4.52
N GLU A 155 -14.11 1.02 -5.16
CA GLU A 155 -14.84 1.55 -6.32
C GLU A 155 -15.52 2.89 -5.99
N LYS A 156 -16.32 2.95 -4.92
CA LYS A 156 -16.97 4.20 -4.48
C LYS A 156 -15.96 5.31 -4.14
N LYS A 157 -14.82 4.97 -3.56
CA LYS A 157 -13.73 5.92 -3.28
C LYS A 157 -13.13 6.46 -4.57
N ALA A 158 -12.87 5.58 -5.54
CA ALA A 158 -12.37 5.98 -6.87
C ALA A 158 -13.39 6.85 -7.61
N GLU A 159 -14.70 6.55 -7.52
CA GLU A 159 -15.76 7.42 -8.03
C GLU A 159 -15.71 8.80 -7.39
N THR A 160 -15.54 8.87 -6.06
CA THR A 160 -15.57 10.13 -5.32
C THR A 160 -14.32 10.98 -5.61
N PHE A 161 -13.13 10.38 -5.59
CA PHE A 161 -11.87 11.10 -5.83
C PHE A 161 -11.61 11.39 -7.31
N GLY A 162 -12.16 10.57 -8.21
CA GLY A 162 -11.97 10.68 -9.65
C GLY A 162 -12.94 11.63 -10.38
N GLN A 163 -13.98 12.12 -9.70
CA GLN A 163 -14.96 13.07 -10.26
C GLN A 163 -14.33 14.45 -10.51
N GLU A 164 -14.64 15.06 -11.66
CA GLU A 164 -14.35 16.48 -11.92
C GLU A 164 -15.34 17.36 -11.12
N VAL A 165 -14.86 18.09 -10.12
CA VAL A 165 -15.67 19.01 -9.32
C VAL A 165 -15.85 20.32 -10.10
N LYS A 166 -17.02 20.53 -10.71
CA LYS A 166 -17.37 21.83 -11.34
C LYS A 166 -17.90 22.78 -10.25
N CYS A 167 -17.32 23.99 -10.14
CA CYS A 167 -17.73 25.00 -9.15
C CYS A 167 -19.03 25.76 -9.47
N VAL A 168 -19.67 25.50 -10.62
CA VAL A 168 -20.92 26.16 -11.02
C VAL A 168 -22.05 25.13 -11.03
N SER A 169 -22.97 25.26 -10.08
CA SER A 169 -24.19 24.47 -9.98
C SER A 169 -25.21 24.95 -11.01
N GLY A 170 -25.10 24.45 -12.24
CA GLY A 170 -26.09 24.67 -13.29
C GLY A 170 -25.82 23.80 -14.51
N GLY A 171 -26.73 22.85 -14.78
CA GLY A 171 -26.85 22.16 -16.06
C GLY A 171 -26.76 20.63 -16.00
N ASP A 172 -27.90 19.99 -16.20
CA ASP A 172 -28.19 18.59 -16.57
C ASP A 172 -27.70 17.42 -15.69
N GLU A 173 -28.69 16.80 -15.02
CA GLU A 173 -28.59 15.50 -14.30
C GLU A 173 -28.31 14.28 -15.22
N SER A 174 -27.97 14.50 -16.50
CA SER A 174 -27.82 13.46 -17.53
C SER A 174 -26.44 13.44 -18.21
N GLU A 175 -25.47 14.25 -17.76
CA GLU A 175 -24.08 14.06 -18.20
C GLU A 175 -23.50 12.83 -17.51
N LYS A 176 -23.10 11.81 -18.29
CA LYS A 176 -22.32 10.66 -17.78
C LYS A 176 -21.14 11.20 -16.97
N LYS A 177 -21.11 10.88 -15.67
CA LYS A 177 -20.02 11.27 -14.78
C LYS A 177 -18.68 10.91 -15.44
N LYS A 178 -17.90 11.93 -15.77
CA LYS A 178 -16.58 11.76 -16.35
C LYS A 178 -15.60 11.52 -15.21
N TYR A 179 -15.01 10.33 -15.18
CA TYR A 179 -14.00 9.97 -14.19
C TYR A 179 -12.61 10.08 -14.80
N LYS A 180 -11.64 10.55 -14.01
CA LYS A 180 -10.21 10.57 -14.41
C LYS A 180 -9.64 9.16 -14.64
N VAL A 181 -10.16 8.19 -13.89
CA VAL A 181 -9.84 6.76 -14.00
C VAL A 181 -11.13 5.98 -13.91
N ASP A 182 -11.24 4.89 -14.67
CA ASP A 182 -12.34 3.95 -14.53
C ASP A 182 -12.37 3.37 -13.10
N PRO A 183 -13.42 3.64 -12.30
CA PRO A 183 -13.53 3.13 -10.93
C PRO A 183 -13.50 1.61 -10.87
N TYR A 184 -14.04 0.94 -11.89
CA TYR A 184 -14.04 -0.51 -11.99
C TYR A 184 -12.61 -1.06 -12.14
N LEU A 185 -11.76 -0.39 -12.92
CA LEU A 185 -10.36 -0.77 -13.09
C LEU A 185 -9.59 -0.70 -11.78
N VAL A 186 -9.81 0.34 -10.96
CA VAL A 186 -9.17 0.48 -9.64
C VAL A 186 -9.59 -0.65 -8.70
N SER A 187 -10.89 -0.97 -8.68
CA SER A 187 -11.45 -2.09 -7.90
C SER A 187 -10.86 -3.43 -8.35
N ARG A 188 -10.71 -3.63 -9.66
CA ARG A 188 -10.09 -4.84 -10.24
C ARG A 188 -8.64 -4.99 -9.82
N ILE A 189 -7.82 -3.94 -9.92
CA ILE A 189 -6.41 -3.96 -9.48
C ILE A 189 -6.32 -4.37 -8.01
N TYR A 190 -7.19 -3.80 -7.17
CA TYR A 190 -7.27 -4.16 -5.75
C TYR A 190 -7.60 -5.63 -5.52
N GLY A 191 -8.60 -6.16 -6.24
CA GLY A 191 -9.07 -7.53 -6.09
C GLY A 191 -8.10 -8.58 -6.62
N GLU A 192 -7.49 -8.33 -7.78
CA GLU A 192 -6.62 -9.30 -8.46
C GLU A 192 -5.19 -9.30 -7.94
N TRP A 193 -4.68 -8.15 -7.49
CA TRP A 193 -3.26 -8.01 -7.14
C TRP A 193 -3.07 -7.75 -5.65
N LEU A 194 -3.77 -6.75 -5.08
CA LEU A 194 -3.45 -6.31 -3.72
C LEU A 194 -3.93 -7.28 -2.63
N ILE A 195 -5.17 -7.77 -2.75
CA ILE A 195 -5.76 -8.69 -1.77
C ILE A 195 -4.98 -10.02 -1.74
N PRO A 196 -4.69 -10.69 -2.87
CA PRO A 196 -3.90 -11.92 -2.87
C PRO A 196 -2.50 -11.74 -2.26
N LEU A 197 -1.76 -10.70 -2.65
CA LEU A 197 -0.44 -10.42 -2.10
C LEU A 197 -0.46 -10.16 -0.59
N THR A 198 -1.51 -9.52 -0.08
CA THR A 198 -1.68 -9.34 1.37
C THR A 198 -1.90 -10.67 2.07
N LYS A 199 -2.68 -11.57 1.48
CA LYS A 199 -2.94 -12.91 2.03
C LYS A 199 -1.67 -13.77 2.04
N ASP A 200 -0.82 -13.67 1.02
CA ASP A 200 0.47 -14.36 0.99
C ASP A 200 1.34 -13.97 2.19
N VAL A 201 1.40 -12.67 2.51
CA VAL A 201 2.11 -12.18 3.71
C VAL A 201 1.47 -12.67 5.01
N GLU A 202 0.14 -12.73 5.09
CA GLU A 202 -0.56 -13.29 6.26
C GLU A 202 -0.20 -14.76 6.48
N VAL A 203 -0.17 -15.57 5.41
CA VAL A 203 0.23 -16.99 5.47
C VAL A 203 1.69 -17.14 5.88
N GLU A 204 2.61 -16.41 5.25
CA GLU A 204 4.04 -16.45 5.60
C GLU A 204 4.30 -16.05 7.06
N TYR A 205 3.53 -15.10 7.58
CA TYR A 205 3.61 -14.69 8.98
C TYR A 205 3.16 -15.81 9.91
N LEU A 206 1.99 -16.41 9.66
CA LEU A 206 1.44 -17.47 10.51
C LEU A 206 2.32 -18.72 10.55
N LEU A 207 2.95 -19.09 9.43
CA LEU A 207 3.84 -20.25 9.36
C LEU A 207 5.03 -20.17 10.31
N ARG A 208 5.53 -18.96 10.60
CA ARG A 208 6.69 -18.72 11.48
C ARG A 208 6.28 -18.30 12.89
N ARG A 209 4.99 -18.34 13.22
CA ARG A 209 4.47 -17.76 14.47
C ARG A 209 4.65 -18.66 15.69
N LEU A 210 4.70 -19.97 15.46
CA LEU A 210 4.83 -21.03 16.49
C LEU A 210 6.24 -21.63 16.55
N ASP A 211 7.19 -21.09 15.78
CA ASP A 211 8.62 -21.44 15.85
C ASP A 211 9.29 -20.88 17.11
#